data_AF-A0A524NJS7-F1
#
_entry.id   AF-A0A524NJS7-F1
#
_cell.length_a   1.000
_cell.length_b   1.000
_cell.length_c   1.000
_cell.angle_alpha   90.00
_cell.angle_beta   90.00
_cell.angle_gamma   90.00
#
_symmetry.space_group_name_H-M   'P 1'
#
loop_
_entity.id
_entity.type
_entity.pdbx_description
1 polymer ?
#
loop_
_entity_poly.entity_id
_entity_poly.type
_entity_poly.pdbx_seq_one_letter_code
_entity_poly.pdbx_strand_id
1 'polypeptide(L)' 'MSLDEELLAVIACPKCKGPLKLTSAEDAFDCEQCKLRYPIDNDVPVLFIAEAKPID' A
#
# COMPACT_ATOMS: atom_id res chain seq x y z
N MET A 1 -17.06 -21.73 -7.23
CA MET A 1 -15.96 -20.75 -7.24
C MET A 1 -16.45 -19.55 -6.47
N SER A 2 -16.01 -19.40 -5.23
CA SER A 2 -16.43 -18.29 -4.37
C SER A 2 -15.48 -18.27 -3.19
N LEU A 3 -14.35 -17.62 -3.44
CA LEU A 3 -13.45 -16.99 -2.49
C LEU A 3 -12.68 -17.82 -1.48
N ASP A 4 -11.36 -17.75 -1.62
CA ASP A 4 -10.50 -17.40 -0.50
C ASP A 4 -9.83 -16.04 -0.79
N GLU A 5 -10.65 -14.99 -0.84
CA GLU A 5 -10.23 -13.57 -0.67
C GLU A 5 -9.58 -13.33 0.71
N GLU A 6 -9.80 -14.28 1.62
CA GLU A 6 -9.07 -14.61 2.85
C GLU A 6 -7.59 -14.20 2.84
N LEU A 7 -6.92 -14.60 1.75
CA LEU A 7 -5.46 -14.61 1.56
C LEU A 7 -4.92 -13.41 0.78
N LEU A 8 -5.77 -12.62 0.12
CA LEU A 8 -5.38 -11.44 -0.68
C LEU A 8 -5.10 -10.19 0.19
N ALA A 9 -5.23 -10.31 1.51
CA ALA A 9 -5.45 -9.21 2.42
C ALA A 9 -4.36 -9.03 3.51
N VAL A 10 -3.08 -9.18 3.18
CA VAL A 10 -2.02 -8.82 4.15
C VAL A 10 -1.73 -7.31 4.08
N ILE A 11 -1.35 -6.73 2.93
CA ILE A 11 -1.33 -5.27 2.71
C ILE A 11 -1.46 -5.01 1.19
N ALA A 12 -2.63 -4.55 0.74
CA ALA A 12 -2.89 -4.23 -0.67
C ALA A 12 -3.23 -2.75 -0.84
N CYS A 13 -2.94 -2.18 -2.02
CA CYS A 13 -3.19 -0.77 -2.29
C CYS A 13 -4.70 -0.46 -2.15
N PRO A 14 -5.10 0.54 -1.34
CA PRO A 14 -6.51 0.87 -1.14
C PRO A 14 -7.22 1.36 -2.41
N LYS A 15 -6.45 1.86 -3.39
CA LYS A 15 -6.99 2.41 -4.66
C LYS A 15 -7.15 1.36 -5.76
N CYS A 16 -6.11 0.57 -6.04
CA CYS A 16 -6.13 -0.41 -7.14
C CYS A 16 -6.24 -1.87 -6.68
N LYS A 17 -6.19 -2.13 -5.36
CA LYS A 17 -6.10 -3.48 -4.76
C LYS A 17 -4.90 -4.29 -5.25
N GLY A 18 -3.91 -3.61 -5.85
CA GLY A 18 -2.68 -4.21 -6.31
C GLY A 18 -1.62 -4.34 -5.20
N PRO A 19 -0.48 -4.95 -5.53
CA PRO A 19 0.61 -5.12 -4.57
C PRO A 19 1.23 -3.78 -4.16
N LEU A 20 1.64 -3.70 -2.89
CA LEU A 20 2.44 -2.61 -2.33
C LEU A 20 3.87 -3.10 -2.08
N LYS A 21 4.87 -2.26 -2.38
CA LYS A 21 6.29 -2.54 -2.15
C LYS A 21 6.79 -1.70 -0.98
N LEU A 22 7.41 -2.32 0.01
CA LEU A 22 8.07 -1.58 1.08
C LEU A 22 9.29 -0.81 0.51
N THR A 23 9.46 0.45 0.90
CA THR A 23 10.62 1.26 0.53
C THR A 23 11.90 0.71 1.15
N SER A 24 13.07 1.03 0.58
CA SER A 24 14.36 0.59 1.13
C SER A 24 14.67 1.13 2.53
N ALA A 25 14.00 2.21 2.94
CA ALA A 25 14.10 2.77 4.27
C ALA A 25 13.07 2.17 5.25
N GLU A 26 12.24 1.24 4.79
CA GLU A 26 11.19 0.56 5.58
C GLU A 26 10.23 1.53 6.29
N ASP A 27 10.09 2.73 5.72
CA ASP A 27 9.35 3.87 6.25
C ASP A 27 8.07 4.18 5.45
N ALA A 28 7.86 3.47 4.33
CA ALA A 28 6.70 3.68 3.47
C ALA A 28 6.43 2.47 2.55
N PHE A 29 5.25 2.46 1.96
CA PHE A 29 4.81 1.50 0.95
C PHE A 29 4.54 2.20 -0.38
N ASP A 30 5.22 1.78 -1.44
CA ASP A 30 5.04 2.27 -2.80
C ASP A 30 4.11 1.38 -3.61
N CYS A 31 3.18 2.02 -4.30
CA CYS A 31 2.33 1.43 -5.32
C CYS A 31 2.81 1.88 -6.70
N GLU A 32 3.46 0.99 -7.44
CA GLU A 32 3.93 1.28 -8.80
C GLU A 32 2.77 1.52 -9.79
N GLN A 33 1.62 0.87 -9.58
CA GLN A 33 0.45 1.03 -10.45
C GLN A 33 -0.23 2.39 -10.30
N CYS A 34 -0.38 2.85 -9.06
CA CYS A 34 -1.01 4.13 -8.77
C CYS A 34 -0.02 5.29 -8.75
N LYS A 35 1.30 4.99 -8.76
CA LYS A 35 2.37 5.94 -8.50
C LYS A 35 2.15 6.71 -7.18
N LEU A 36 1.83 5.97 -6.12
CA LEU A 36 1.57 6.53 -4.79
C LEU A 36 2.46 5.87 -3.74
N ARG A 37 2.92 6.65 -2.76
CA ARG A 37 3.68 6.26 -1.58
C ARG A 37 2.84 6.50 -0.33
N TYR A 38 2.69 5.47 0.47
CA TYR A 38 1.98 5.46 1.74
C TYR A 38 2.99 5.43 2.89
N PRO A 39 3.14 6.50 3.68
CA PRO A 39 4.12 6.51 4.76
C PRO A 39 3.73 5.56 5.90
N ILE A 40 4.71 5.14 6.69
CA ILE A 40 4.57 4.40 7.94
C ILE A 40 4.86 5.39 9.06
N ASP A 41 3.90 5.58 9.96
CA ASP A 41 4.01 6.47 11.11
C ASP A 41 3.80 5.67 12.38
N ASN A 42 4.73 5.75 13.34
CA ASN A 42 4.69 4.97 14.59
C ASN A 42 4.49 3.46 14.38
N ASP A 43 5.22 2.88 13.40
CA ASP A 43 5.07 1.46 12.98
C ASP A 43 3.68 1.10 12.43
N VAL A 44 2.82 2.09 12.15
CA VAL A 44 1.50 1.91 11.53
C VAL A 44 1.50 2.43 10.09
N PRO A 45 1.19 1.59 9.09
CA PRO A 45 1.11 2.03 7.70
C PRO A 45 -0.12 2.94 7.48
N VAL A 46 0.14 4.16 7.03
CA VAL A 46 -0.88 5.15 6.69
C VAL A 46 -1.39 4.88 5.27
N LEU A 47 -2.29 3.89 5.14
CA LEU A 47 -2.91 3.49 3.86
C LEU A 47 -4.11 4.39 3.49
N PHE A 48 -4.02 5.70 3.72
CA PHE A 48 -5.05 6.65 3.30
C PHE A 48 -4.67 7.28 1.97
N ILE A 49 -5.58 7.22 0.99
CA ILE A 49 -5.38 7.82 -0.33
C ILE A 49 -5.16 9.34 -0.23
N ALA A 50 -5.77 10.00 0.76
CA ALA A 50 -5.61 11.43 1.01
C ALA A 50 -4.21 11.80 1.54
N GLU A 51 -3.58 10.91 2.29
CA GLU A 51 -2.23 11.08 2.85
C GLU A 51 -1.14 10.51 1.93
N ALA A 52 -1.54 9.80 0.87
CA ALA A 52 -0.63 9.18 -0.08
C ALA A 52 0.10 10.26 -0.89
N LYS A 53 1.42 10.14 -0.97
CA LYS A 53 2.27 11.06 -1.73
C LYS A 53 2.53 10.49 -3.12
N PRO A 54 2.42 11.27 -4.21
CA PRO A 54 2.82 10.78 -5.52
C PRO A 54 4.31 10.46 -5.55
N ILE A 55 4.65 9.33 -6.19
CA ILE A 55 6.03 9.01 -6.59
C ILE A 55 6.17 9.34 -8.07
N ASP A 56 7.10 10.24 -8.41
CA ASP A 56 7.38 10.62 -9.80
C ASP A 56 8.02 9.47 -10.59
#